data_AF-A0A7G7SQY3-F1
#
_entry.id   AF-A0A7G7SQY3-F1
#
_cell.length_a   1.000
_cell.length_b   1.000
_cell.length_c   1.000
_cell.angle_alpha   90.00
_cell.angle_beta   90.00
_cell.angle_gamma   90.00
#
_symmetry.space_group_name_H-M   'P 1'
#
loop_
_entity.id
_entity.type
_entity.pdbx_description
1 polymer ?
#
loop_
_entity_poly.entity_id
_entity_poly.type
_entity_poly.pdbx_seq_one_letter_code
_entity_poly.pdbx_strand_id
1 'polypeptide(L)'
;MLRMRLCVFVLAWLCAVPAFAADRLDAVLTAIQGSATDAEQVRASVQASPSLRGQLLQLADAGQLQRIRIVAEQPVVKDHAFAAAALDNDLVLTSALLQQLRDAPRPHELRSGDVAADNLVFVLAHLAVHLAVGERQAQFDRALAEKVATGMREAQAKGTDFDATPVAQEALNHNMAIEANAYIAGWNAVVDAAQQQQRGTADTAPDEAQRAMLLGPLILSLRYGKVLERAMDGAEDKRVVLGADGIRPDARNVYAIATALMDGGMLEIE
;
A
#
# COMPACT_ATOMS: atom_id res chain seq x y z
N MET A 1 17.31 -17.00 -20.53
CA MET A 1 16.77 -15.63 -20.38
C MET A 1 15.26 -15.69 -20.56
N LEU A 2 14.51 -15.87 -19.47
CA LEU A 2 13.05 -16.00 -19.49
C LEU A 2 12.45 -14.59 -19.39
N ARG A 3 11.70 -14.16 -20.41
CA ARG A 3 11.01 -12.87 -20.42
C ARG A 3 9.79 -12.95 -19.52
N MET A 4 9.88 -12.34 -18.35
CA MET A 4 8.77 -12.09 -17.45
C MET A 4 7.75 -11.19 -18.16
N ARG A 5 6.57 -11.74 -18.49
CA ARG A 5 5.43 -10.94 -18.97
C ARG A 5 4.73 -10.38 -17.73
N LEU A 6 5.17 -9.20 -17.27
CA LEU A 6 4.46 -8.45 -16.23
C LEU A 6 3.12 -7.97 -16.80
N CYS A 7 2.01 -8.41 -16.22
CA CYS A 7 0.74 -7.71 -16.39
C CYS A 7 0.83 -6.39 -15.63
N VAL A 8 1.21 -5.33 -16.34
CA VAL A 8 1.29 -3.97 -15.79
C VAL A 8 -0.13 -3.41 -15.75
N PHE A 9 -0.72 -3.33 -14.56
CA PHE A 9 -1.99 -2.65 -14.35
C PHE A 9 -1.72 -1.18 -14.04
N VAL A 10 -1.80 -0.32 -15.06
CA VAL A 10 -1.78 1.13 -14.85
C VAL A 10 -3.19 1.54 -14.39
N LEU A 11 -3.36 1.77 -13.08
CA LEU A 11 -4.54 2.44 -12.55
C LEU A 11 -4.47 3.92 -12.96
N ALA A 12 -5.19 4.28 -14.02
CA ALA A 12 -5.35 5.66 -14.44
C ALA A 12 -6.43 6.32 -13.59
N TRP A 13 -6.00 7.17 -12.64
CA TRP A 13 -6.88 7.96 -11.79
C TRP A 13 -7.34 9.21 -12.57
N LEU A 14 -8.59 9.20 -13.03
CA LEU A 14 -9.21 10.35 -13.71
C LEU A 14 -9.93 11.22 -12.68
N CYS A 15 -9.48 12.47 -12.52
CA CYS A 15 -10.16 13.48 -11.73
C CYS A 15 -11.42 13.96 -12.47
N ALA A 16 -12.61 13.68 -11.92
CA ALA A 16 -13.82 14.42 -12.23
C ALA A 16 -14.71 14.49 -10.98
N VAL A 17 -14.94 15.70 -10.48
CA VAL A 17 -15.83 16.00 -9.35
C VAL A 17 -17.18 16.48 -9.88
N PRO A 18 -18.28 16.07 -9.26
CA PRO A 18 -19.33 17.03 -8.94
C PRO A 18 -19.62 17.07 -7.43
N ALA A 19 -19.78 18.28 -6.93
CA ALA A 19 -20.19 18.58 -5.57
C ALA A 19 -21.67 18.21 -5.33
N PHE A 20 -22.00 17.96 -4.05
CA PHE A 20 -23.32 17.62 -3.47
C PHE A 20 -23.69 16.12 -3.37
N ALA A 21 -22.82 15.36 -2.70
CA ALA A 21 -23.24 14.33 -1.76
C ALA A 21 -22.59 14.66 -0.41
N ALA A 22 -23.23 14.39 0.73
CA ALA A 22 -22.44 14.24 1.95
C ALA A 22 -21.34 13.23 1.61
N ASP A 23 -20.08 13.66 1.71
CA ASP A 23 -18.94 12.90 1.22
C ASP A 23 -19.01 11.50 1.84
N ARG A 24 -19.18 10.45 1.02
CA ARG A 24 -19.36 9.07 1.50
C ARG A 24 -18.19 8.66 2.39
N LEU A 25 -17.00 9.19 2.12
CA LEU A 25 -15.85 9.00 2.97
C LEU A 25 -16.05 9.64 4.35
N ASP A 26 -16.63 10.85 4.44
CA ASP A 26 -16.88 11.50 5.73
C ASP A 26 -17.87 10.69 6.59
N ALA A 27 -18.86 10.02 5.97
CA ALA A 27 -19.73 9.08 6.68
C ALA A 27 -18.94 7.89 7.23
N VAL A 28 -18.03 7.30 6.44
CA VAL A 28 -17.14 6.21 6.87
C VAL A 28 -16.22 6.68 8.02
N LEU A 29 -15.61 7.86 7.91
CA LEU A 29 -14.70 8.43 8.90
C LEU A 29 -15.38 8.84 10.21
N THR A 30 -16.64 9.25 10.14
CA THR A 30 -17.44 9.57 11.33
C THR A 30 -17.89 8.29 12.06
N ALA A 31 -18.13 7.21 11.31
CA ALA A 31 -18.62 5.94 11.82
C ALA A 31 -17.51 4.92 12.15
N ILE A 32 -16.25 5.36 12.28
CA ILE A 32 -15.13 4.49 12.67
C ILE A 32 -15.46 3.79 13.99
N GLN A 33 -15.42 2.45 13.97
CA GLN A 33 -15.74 1.64 15.14
C GLN A 33 -14.47 1.42 15.96
N GLY A 34 -14.30 2.15 17.06
CA GLY A 34 -13.10 2.10 17.89
C GLY A 34 -13.14 3.09 19.04
N SER A 35 -12.03 3.20 19.80
CA SER A 35 -11.87 4.27 20.79
C SER A 35 -11.83 5.64 20.09
N ALA A 36 -12.27 6.70 20.78
CA ALA A 36 -12.27 8.05 20.20
C ALA A 36 -10.86 8.51 19.79
N THR A 37 -9.85 8.17 20.59
CA THR A 37 -8.45 8.50 20.32
C THR A 37 -7.93 7.78 19.08
N ASP A 38 -8.23 6.50 18.92
CA ASP A 38 -7.79 5.71 17.77
C ASP A 38 -8.50 6.15 16.49
N ALA A 39 -9.81 6.42 16.57
CA ALA A 39 -10.57 6.97 15.46
C ALA A 39 -10.03 8.34 15.02
N GLU A 40 -9.65 9.20 15.98
CA GLU A 40 -9.06 10.50 15.66
C GLU A 40 -7.69 10.38 14.99
N GLN A 41 -6.85 9.44 15.45
CA GLN A 41 -5.56 9.17 14.78
C GLN A 41 -5.76 8.78 13.32
N VAL A 42 -6.71 7.89 13.02
CA VAL A 42 -7.04 7.50 11.64
C VAL A 42 -7.54 8.70 10.83
N ARG A 43 -8.46 9.50 11.36
CA ARG A 43 -8.98 10.69 10.67
C ARG A 43 -7.87 11.70 10.37
N ALA A 44 -7.00 11.95 11.34
CA ALA A 44 -5.87 12.88 11.19
C ALA A 44 -4.93 12.42 10.06
N SER A 45 -4.56 11.14 10.02
CA SER A 45 -3.72 10.59 8.94
C SER A 45 -4.42 10.68 7.57
N VAL A 46 -5.72 10.37 7.47
CA VAL A 46 -6.46 10.53 6.21
C VAL A 46 -6.52 11.99 5.77
N GLN A 47 -6.67 12.93 6.69
CA GLN A 47 -6.65 14.37 6.38
C GLN A 47 -5.26 14.88 5.99
N ALA A 48 -4.20 14.30 6.55
CA ALA A 48 -2.82 14.69 6.26
C ALA A 48 -2.44 14.45 4.79
N SER A 49 -2.95 13.38 4.16
CA SER A 49 -2.68 13.05 2.76
C SER A 49 -3.91 13.25 1.85
N PRO A 50 -3.93 14.31 1.02
CA PRO A 50 -4.95 14.48 -0.02
C PRO A 50 -5.07 13.29 -0.98
N SER A 51 -3.96 12.67 -1.37
CA SER A 51 -3.95 11.51 -2.26
C SER A 51 -4.57 10.27 -1.61
N LEU A 52 -4.29 9.99 -0.33
CA LEU A 52 -4.97 8.93 0.43
C LEU A 52 -6.46 9.21 0.55
N ARG A 53 -6.84 10.44 0.93
CA ARG A 53 -8.26 10.84 1.02
C ARG A 53 -8.97 10.60 -0.32
N GLY A 54 -8.35 11.01 -1.43
CA GLY A 54 -8.89 10.78 -2.78
C GLY A 54 -9.08 9.30 -3.11
N GLN A 55 -8.10 8.45 -2.75
CA GLN A 55 -8.22 7.00 -2.95
C GLN A 55 -9.35 6.38 -2.12
N LEU A 56 -9.45 6.72 -0.83
CA LEU A 56 -10.51 6.20 0.04
C LEU A 56 -11.90 6.70 -0.38
N LEU A 57 -12.00 7.94 -0.86
CA LEU A 57 -13.23 8.49 -1.43
C LEU A 57 -13.71 7.67 -2.62
N GLN A 58 -12.81 7.39 -3.58
CA GLN A 58 -13.18 6.60 -4.75
C GLN A 58 -13.62 5.18 -4.38
N LEU A 59 -12.98 4.56 -3.38
CA LEU A 59 -13.42 3.26 -2.86
C LEU A 59 -14.79 3.34 -2.19
N ALA A 60 -15.07 4.41 -1.43
CA ALA A 60 -16.38 4.61 -0.80
C ALA A 60 -17.49 4.88 -1.83
N ASP A 61 -17.19 5.65 -2.88
CA ASP A 61 -18.10 5.91 -3.99
C ASP A 61 -18.41 4.63 -4.78
N ALA A 62 -17.38 3.81 -5.03
CA ALA A 62 -17.50 2.50 -5.66
C ALA A 62 -18.15 1.43 -4.74
N GLY A 63 -18.39 1.73 -3.46
CA GLY A 63 -18.91 0.77 -2.48
C GLY A 63 -17.92 -0.32 -2.04
N GLN A 64 -16.65 -0.17 -2.42
CA GLN A 64 -15.52 -1.04 -2.06
C GLN A 64 -14.94 -0.72 -0.67
N LEU A 65 -15.23 0.47 -0.13
CA LEU A 65 -14.99 0.84 1.26
C LEU A 65 -16.31 1.16 1.94
N GLN A 66 -16.69 0.39 2.95
CA GLN A 66 -17.92 0.58 3.71
C GLN A 66 -17.65 1.00 5.15
N ARG A 67 -16.60 0.48 5.79
CA ARG A 67 -16.26 0.81 7.18
C ARG A 67 -14.76 0.80 7.42
N ILE A 68 -14.37 1.49 8.48
CA ILE A 68 -13.06 1.31 9.12
C ILE A 68 -13.33 0.83 10.55
N ARG A 69 -12.74 -0.31 10.91
CA ARG A 69 -12.91 -0.96 12.21
C ARG A 69 -11.57 -1.01 12.93
N ILE A 70 -11.57 -0.65 14.20
CA ILE A 70 -10.43 -0.77 15.10
C ILE A 70 -10.78 -1.83 16.13
N VAL A 71 -10.04 -2.93 16.12
CA VAL A 71 -10.29 -4.10 16.97
C VAL A 71 -9.18 -4.26 18.01
N ALA A 72 -9.52 -4.83 19.16
CA ALA A 72 -8.58 -5.01 20.28
C ALA A 72 -7.56 -6.12 20.00
N GLU A 73 -8.00 -7.24 19.41
CA GLU A 73 -7.14 -8.35 19.03
C GLU A 73 -6.88 -8.32 17.52
N GLN A 74 -5.72 -8.86 17.10
CA GLN A 74 -5.51 -9.17 15.69
C GLN A 74 -6.70 -10.02 15.23
N PRO A 75 -7.49 -9.59 14.24
CA PRO A 75 -8.24 -10.59 13.49
C PRO A 75 -7.20 -11.61 13.04
N VAL A 76 -7.55 -12.90 13.01
CA VAL A 76 -6.65 -13.98 12.59
C VAL A 76 -6.29 -13.77 11.11
N VAL A 77 -5.41 -12.81 10.89
CA VAL A 77 -4.84 -12.40 9.63
C VAL A 77 -3.41 -12.90 9.73
N LYS A 78 -3.28 -14.23 9.79
CA LYS A 78 -2.01 -14.86 9.50
C LYS A 78 -1.61 -14.37 8.11
N ASP A 79 -0.37 -13.92 7.97
CA ASP A 79 0.27 -13.59 6.70
C ASP A 79 0.10 -12.16 6.14
N HIS A 80 -0.45 -11.19 6.89
CA HIS A 80 -0.44 -9.78 6.45
C HIS A 80 0.52 -8.89 7.24
N ALA A 81 1.20 -8.00 6.54
CA ALA A 81 2.36 -7.24 7.01
C ALA A 81 2.14 -6.28 8.20
N PHE A 82 0.91 -5.79 8.43
CA PHE A 82 0.69 -4.64 9.33
C PHE A 82 -0.16 -4.92 10.57
N ALA A 83 -0.46 -6.16 10.96
CA ALA A 83 -1.51 -6.42 11.97
C ALA A 83 -2.81 -5.65 11.65
N ALA A 84 -3.10 -5.53 10.36
CA ALA A 84 -4.22 -4.84 9.74
C ALA A 84 -4.52 -5.48 8.38
N ALA A 85 -5.75 -5.33 7.90
CA ALA A 85 -6.21 -5.97 6.67
C ALA A 85 -7.33 -5.19 5.97
N ALA A 86 -7.47 -5.48 4.68
CA ALA A 86 -8.64 -5.16 3.87
C ALA A 86 -9.53 -6.42 3.80
N LEU A 87 -10.71 -6.39 4.41
CA LEU A 87 -11.61 -7.56 4.54
C LEU A 87 -13.05 -7.15 4.29
N ASP A 88 -13.74 -7.81 3.36
CA ASP A 88 -15.18 -7.62 3.10
C ASP A 88 -15.60 -6.14 2.95
N ASN A 89 -14.84 -5.36 2.18
CA ASN A 89 -14.99 -3.91 2.00
C ASN A 89 -14.74 -3.06 3.25
N ASP A 90 -14.15 -3.64 4.30
CA ASP A 90 -13.71 -2.91 5.48
C ASP A 90 -12.19 -2.77 5.51
N LEU A 91 -11.71 -1.65 6.04
CA LEU A 91 -10.35 -1.57 6.58
C LEU A 91 -10.39 -1.96 8.06
N VAL A 92 -9.63 -2.98 8.43
CA VAL A 92 -9.56 -3.49 9.80
C VAL A 92 -8.16 -3.22 10.36
N LEU A 93 -8.09 -2.37 11.37
CA LEU A 93 -6.88 -1.98 12.09
C LEU A 93 -6.94 -2.55 13.51
N THR A 94 -5.79 -2.76 14.15
CA THR A 94 -5.74 -3.12 15.57
C THR A 94 -5.39 -1.89 16.43
N SER A 95 -5.95 -1.79 17.63
CA SER A 95 -5.51 -0.76 18.59
C SER A 95 -4.02 -0.90 18.93
N ALA A 96 -3.50 -2.13 18.95
CA ALA A 96 -2.07 -2.39 19.16
C ALA A 96 -1.19 -1.78 18.06
N LEU A 97 -1.59 -1.91 16.78
CA LEU A 97 -0.91 -1.24 15.68
C LEU A 97 -0.92 0.28 15.86
N LEU A 98 -2.09 0.86 16.13
CA LEU A 98 -2.22 2.32 16.26
C LEU A 98 -1.39 2.88 17.40
N GLN A 99 -1.34 2.17 18.53
CA GLN A 99 -0.46 2.47 19.65
C GLN A 99 1.01 2.36 19.24
N GLN A 100 1.40 1.25 18.57
CA GLN A 100 2.77 1.07 18.11
C GLN A 100 3.20 2.21 17.17
N LEU A 101 2.37 2.60 16.20
CA LEU A 101 2.71 3.69 15.26
C LEU A 101 2.77 5.07 15.92
N ARG A 102 2.11 5.25 17.06
CA ARG A 102 2.12 6.49 17.85
C ARG A 102 3.35 6.59 18.75
N ASP A 103 3.68 5.48 19.41
CA ASP A 103 4.62 5.47 20.53
C ASP A 103 6.01 4.94 20.16
N ALA A 104 6.14 4.17 19.06
CA ALA A 104 7.42 3.59 18.67
C ALA A 104 8.46 4.67 18.36
N PRO A 105 9.72 4.48 18.81
CA PRO A 105 10.80 5.34 18.38
C PRO A 105 10.96 5.27 16.87
N ARG A 106 11.40 6.39 16.28
CA ARG A 106 11.72 6.44 14.84
C ARG A 106 12.96 5.58 14.57
N PRO A 107 13.07 4.98 13.36
CA PRO A 107 14.26 4.21 12.98
C PRO A 107 15.55 5.03 13.09
N HIS A 108 15.48 6.31 12.68
CA HIS A 108 16.59 7.25 12.77
C HIS A 108 16.18 8.58 13.40
N GLU A 109 17.15 9.24 14.04
CA GLU A 109 17.01 10.61 14.52
C GLU A 109 16.96 11.58 13.33
N LEU A 110 15.97 12.49 13.34
CA LEU A 110 15.83 13.53 12.33
C LEU A 110 16.45 14.85 12.81
N ARG A 111 16.84 15.71 11.88
CA ARG A 111 17.34 17.05 12.21
C ARG A 111 16.17 17.94 12.61
N SER A 112 16.48 19.03 13.31
CA SER A 112 15.49 20.05 13.63
C SER A 112 14.90 20.65 12.34
N GLY A 113 13.57 20.64 12.24
CA GLY A 113 12.84 21.13 11.06
C GLY A 113 12.54 20.06 10.01
N ASP A 114 13.09 18.86 10.12
CA ASP A 114 12.75 17.75 9.23
C ASP A 114 11.32 17.27 9.46
N VAL A 115 10.62 16.96 8.36
CA VAL A 115 9.30 16.33 8.39
C VAL A 115 9.47 14.82 8.50
N ALA A 116 8.72 14.19 9.41
CA ALA A 116 8.73 12.75 9.60
C ALA A 116 7.60 12.08 8.80
N ALA A 117 7.82 10.83 8.41
CA ALA A 117 6.81 10.02 7.75
C ALA A 117 5.62 9.73 8.70
N ASP A 118 4.40 9.96 8.22
CA ASP A 118 3.20 9.41 8.86
C ASP A 118 3.06 7.93 8.45
N ASN A 119 3.47 7.04 9.35
CA ASN A 119 3.45 5.60 9.08
C ASN A 119 2.03 5.02 9.00
N LEU A 120 1.02 5.69 9.57
CA LEU A 120 -0.36 5.26 9.43
C LEU A 120 -0.91 5.65 8.04
N VAL A 121 -0.50 6.79 7.48
CA VAL A 121 -0.78 7.13 6.07
C VAL A 121 -0.28 6.04 5.14
N PHE A 122 0.96 5.56 5.35
CA PHE A 122 1.52 4.46 4.56
C PHE A 122 0.63 3.21 4.63
N VAL A 123 0.28 2.75 5.84
CA VAL A 123 -0.53 1.54 6.04
C VAL A 123 -1.91 1.69 5.40
N LEU A 124 -2.58 2.82 5.60
CA LEU A 124 -3.92 3.05 5.04
C LEU A 124 -3.91 3.06 3.52
N ALA A 125 -2.93 3.70 2.88
CA ALA A 125 -2.78 3.70 1.43
C ALA A 125 -2.42 2.31 0.89
N HIS A 126 -1.59 1.55 1.60
CA HIS A 126 -1.29 0.17 1.24
C HIS A 126 -2.55 -0.72 1.25
N LEU A 127 -3.34 -0.63 2.31
CA LEU A 127 -4.59 -1.39 2.42
C LEU A 127 -5.67 -0.93 1.43
N ALA A 128 -5.69 0.36 1.07
CA ALA A 128 -6.60 0.87 0.05
C ALA A 128 -6.38 0.19 -1.31
N VAL A 129 -5.12 -0.10 -1.68
CA VAL A 129 -4.82 -0.88 -2.90
C VAL A 129 -5.39 -2.29 -2.81
N HIS A 130 -5.24 -2.96 -1.67
CA HIS A 130 -5.80 -4.30 -1.44
C HIS A 130 -7.33 -4.32 -1.55
N LEU A 131 -8.02 -3.31 -1.01
CA LEU A 131 -9.47 -3.16 -1.24
C LEU A 131 -9.80 -2.96 -2.72
N ALA A 132 -9.06 -2.08 -3.41
CA ALA A 132 -9.31 -1.75 -4.81
C ALA A 132 -9.22 -2.98 -5.73
N VAL A 133 -8.30 -3.91 -5.45
CA VAL A 133 -8.06 -5.10 -6.26
C VAL A 133 -8.78 -6.35 -5.77
N GLY A 134 -9.45 -6.31 -4.62
CA GLY A 134 -10.00 -7.50 -3.94
C GLY A 134 -10.88 -8.38 -4.83
N GLU A 135 -11.79 -7.81 -5.61
CA GLU A 135 -12.62 -8.59 -6.54
C GLU A 135 -11.79 -9.26 -7.64
N ARG A 136 -10.81 -8.53 -8.19
CA ARG A 136 -9.92 -9.04 -9.25
C ARG A 136 -9.02 -10.14 -8.71
N GLN A 137 -8.51 -10.00 -7.48
CA GLN A 137 -7.76 -11.05 -6.79
C GLN A 137 -8.62 -12.30 -6.62
N ALA A 138 -9.86 -12.16 -6.13
CA ALA A 138 -10.76 -13.30 -5.97
C ALA A 138 -11.10 -13.98 -7.31
N GLN A 139 -11.20 -13.23 -8.41
CA GLN A 139 -11.35 -13.79 -9.76
C GLN A 139 -10.08 -14.56 -10.19
N PHE A 140 -8.90 -14.01 -9.93
CA PHE A 140 -7.63 -14.67 -10.21
C PHE A 140 -7.48 -15.98 -9.43
N ASP A 141 -7.79 -15.98 -8.13
CA ASP A 141 -7.71 -17.17 -7.27
C ASP A 141 -8.66 -18.28 -7.75
N ARG A 142 -9.88 -17.92 -8.18
CA ARG A 142 -10.83 -18.89 -8.78
C ARG A 142 -10.27 -19.49 -10.08
N ALA A 143 -9.70 -18.67 -10.95
CA ALA A 143 -9.09 -19.15 -12.19
C ALA A 143 -7.86 -20.04 -11.92
N LEU A 144 -7.06 -19.71 -10.90
CA LEU A 144 -5.92 -20.51 -10.48
C LEU A 144 -6.38 -21.89 -9.94
N ALA A 145 -7.41 -21.91 -9.10
CA ALA A 145 -7.99 -23.14 -8.57
C ALA A 145 -8.54 -24.05 -9.69
N GLU A 146 -9.19 -23.47 -10.71
CA GLU A 146 -9.66 -24.21 -11.87
C GLU A 146 -8.51 -24.79 -12.72
N LYS A 147 -7.42 -24.02 -12.90
CA LYS A 147 -6.19 -24.51 -13.55
C LYS A 147 -5.59 -25.70 -12.80
N VAL A 148 -5.48 -25.63 -11.48
CA VAL A 148 -4.99 -26.74 -10.63
C VAL A 148 -5.90 -27.96 -10.77
N ALA A 149 -7.21 -27.80 -10.60
CA ALA A 149 -8.16 -28.91 -10.69
C ALA A 149 -8.14 -29.59 -12.07
N THR A 150 -7.96 -28.81 -13.14
CA THR A 150 -7.83 -29.34 -14.51
C THR A 150 -6.51 -30.07 -14.71
N GLY A 151 -5.39 -29.48 -14.28
CA GLY A 151 -4.08 -30.12 -14.35
C GLY A 151 -4.00 -31.43 -13.57
N MET A 152 -4.60 -31.49 -12.37
CA MET A 152 -4.69 -32.71 -11.58
C MET A 152 -5.49 -33.81 -12.29
N ARG A 153 -6.65 -33.47 -12.88
CA ARG A 153 -7.47 -34.44 -13.66
C ARG A 153 -6.71 -34.98 -14.87
N GLU A 154 -5.99 -34.12 -15.59
CA GLU A 154 -5.20 -34.55 -16.74
C GLU A 154 -4.02 -35.44 -16.35
N ALA A 155 -3.31 -35.09 -15.27
CA ALA A 155 -2.21 -35.88 -14.74
C ALA A 155 -2.70 -37.28 -14.31
N GLN A 156 -3.84 -37.32 -13.59
CA GLN A 156 -4.48 -38.58 -13.21
C GLN A 156 -4.87 -39.43 -14.43
N ALA A 157 -5.47 -38.83 -15.47
CA ALA A 157 -5.84 -39.53 -16.69
C ALA A 157 -4.63 -40.09 -17.46
N LYS A 158 -3.46 -39.43 -17.36
CA LYS A 158 -2.20 -39.84 -17.98
C LYS A 158 -1.34 -40.76 -17.09
N GLY A 159 -1.74 -40.98 -15.84
CA GLY A 159 -0.94 -41.73 -14.86
C GLY A 159 0.38 -41.04 -14.47
N THR A 160 0.42 -39.70 -14.54
CA THR A 160 1.59 -38.88 -14.20
C THR A 160 1.31 -38.01 -12.97
N ASP A 161 2.35 -37.44 -12.37
CA ASP A 161 2.20 -36.44 -11.31
C ASP A 161 1.89 -35.05 -11.88
N PHE A 162 1.15 -34.24 -11.12
CA PHE A 162 0.87 -32.84 -11.46
C PHE A 162 1.99 -31.93 -10.95
N ASP A 163 2.64 -31.21 -11.87
CA ASP A 163 3.61 -30.16 -11.54
C ASP A 163 2.89 -28.82 -11.26
N ALA A 164 2.83 -28.44 -9.98
CA ALA A 164 2.20 -27.20 -9.52
C ALA A 164 3.14 -25.99 -9.60
N THR A 165 4.44 -26.16 -9.91
CA THR A 165 5.44 -25.08 -9.89
C THR A 165 5.06 -23.89 -10.80
N PRO A 166 4.59 -24.09 -12.05
CA PRO A 166 4.20 -22.96 -12.90
C PRO A 166 3.03 -22.16 -12.34
N VAL A 167 2.06 -22.84 -11.73
CA VAL A 167 0.87 -22.22 -11.12
C VAL A 167 1.27 -21.45 -9.86
N ALA A 168 2.13 -22.04 -9.02
CA ALA A 168 2.66 -21.37 -7.84
C ALA A 168 3.46 -20.11 -8.22
N GLN A 169 4.26 -20.17 -9.30
CA GLN A 169 5.00 -19.02 -9.79
C GLN A 169 4.08 -17.92 -10.35
N GLU A 170 3.01 -18.29 -11.06
CA GLU A 170 2.00 -17.33 -11.54
C GLU A 170 1.35 -16.60 -10.36
N ALA A 171 0.96 -17.33 -9.32
CA ALA A 171 0.36 -16.77 -8.11
C ALA A 171 1.32 -15.83 -7.38
N LEU A 172 2.58 -16.25 -7.19
CA LEU A 172 3.61 -15.43 -6.56
C LEU A 172 3.82 -14.12 -7.33
N ASN A 173 3.97 -14.18 -8.65
CA ASN A 173 4.17 -13.00 -9.48
C ASN A 173 2.98 -12.04 -9.41
N HIS A 174 1.75 -12.56 -9.37
CA HIS A 174 0.54 -11.76 -9.26
C HIS A 174 0.49 -11.02 -7.91
N ASN A 175 0.70 -11.76 -6.81
CA ASN A 175 0.67 -11.20 -5.47
C ASN A 175 1.77 -10.16 -5.26
N MET A 176 2.99 -10.42 -5.76
CA MET A 176 4.10 -9.46 -5.66
C MET A 176 3.86 -8.18 -6.47
N ALA A 177 3.15 -8.27 -7.60
CA ALA A 177 2.76 -7.07 -8.35
C ALA A 177 1.74 -6.23 -7.55
N ILE A 178 0.80 -6.86 -6.85
CA ILE A 178 -0.14 -6.15 -5.97
C ILE A 178 0.60 -5.50 -4.80
N GLU A 179 1.45 -6.26 -4.09
CA GLU A 179 2.21 -5.72 -2.95
C GLU A 179 3.14 -4.58 -3.35
N ALA A 180 3.78 -4.66 -4.52
CA ALA A 180 4.63 -3.58 -5.02
C ALA A 180 3.83 -2.31 -5.34
N ASN A 181 2.64 -2.44 -5.95
CA ASN A 181 1.77 -1.29 -6.18
C ASN A 181 1.25 -0.70 -4.86
N ALA A 182 0.91 -1.55 -3.90
CA ALA A 182 0.47 -1.13 -2.57
C ALA A 182 1.59 -0.39 -1.81
N TYR A 183 2.82 -0.87 -1.88
CA TYR A 183 3.99 -0.19 -1.33
C TYR A 183 4.21 1.19 -1.97
N ILE A 184 4.14 1.27 -3.31
CA ILE A 184 4.30 2.54 -4.05
C ILE A 184 3.19 3.52 -3.66
N ALA A 185 1.94 3.06 -3.55
CA ALA A 185 0.84 3.90 -3.09
C ALA A 185 1.05 4.40 -1.66
N GLY A 186 1.51 3.51 -0.76
CA GLY A 186 1.90 3.85 0.61
C GLY A 186 2.96 4.94 0.67
N TRP A 187 4.08 4.75 -0.04
CA TRP A 187 5.16 5.72 -0.11
C TRP A 187 4.70 7.07 -0.66
N ASN A 188 3.96 7.06 -1.78
CA ASN A 188 3.49 8.29 -2.41
C ASN A 188 2.51 9.07 -1.52
N ALA A 189 1.66 8.37 -0.77
CA ALA A 189 0.77 9.01 0.20
C ALA A 189 1.54 9.67 1.35
N VAL A 190 2.64 9.06 1.82
CA VAL A 190 3.53 9.66 2.81
C VAL A 190 4.21 10.92 2.27
N VAL A 191 4.73 10.87 1.04
CA VAL A 191 5.35 12.02 0.38
C VAL A 191 4.33 13.15 0.23
N ASP A 192 3.12 12.85 -0.22
CA ASP A 192 2.01 13.79 -0.35
C ASP A 192 1.61 14.42 1.01
N ALA A 193 1.53 13.62 2.07
CA ALA A 193 1.29 14.13 3.43
C ALA A 193 2.37 15.11 3.90
N ALA A 194 3.64 14.76 3.68
CA ALA A 194 4.77 15.60 4.09
C ALA A 194 4.80 16.93 3.31
N GLN A 195 4.52 16.88 2.00
CA GLN A 195 4.42 18.08 1.17
C GLN A 195 3.25 18.97 1.63
N GLN A 196 2.11 18.38 2.00
CA GLN A 196 0.95 19.12 2.51
C GLN A 196 1.26 19.77 3.87
N GLN A 197 1.97 19.08 4.76
CA GLN A 197 2.44 19.64 6.03
C GLN A 197 3.37 20.84 5.80
N GLN A 198 4.32 20.75 4.87
CA GLN A 198 5.20 21.88 4.55
C GLN A 198 4.44 23.09 3.98
N ARG A 199 3.45 22.88 3.11
CA ARG A 199 2.60 23.96 2.59
C ARG A 199 1.84 24.67 3.71
N GLY A 200 1.42 23.97 4.76
CA GLY A 200 0.80 24.59 5.93
C GLY A 200 1.72 25.51 6.73
N THR A 201 3.04 25.42 6.50
CA THR A 201 4.07 26.24 7.18
C THR A 201 4.67 27.34 6.29
N ALA A 202 4.39 27.34 4.99
CA ALA A 202 5.02 28.23 4.02
C ALA A 202 3.98 28.96 3.14
N ASP A 203 4.21 30.24 2.87
CA ASP A 203 3.31 31.09 2.06
C ASP A 203 3.30 30.72 0.56
N THR A 204 4.24 29.88 0.11
CA THR A 204 4.37 29.48 -1.30
C THR A 204 4.49 27.96 -1.43
N ALA A 205 3.96 27.43 -2.52
CA ALA A 205 4.07 25.99 -2.79
C ALA A 205 5.55 25.61 -3.00
N PRO A 206 6.01 24.49 -2.41
CA PRO A 206 7.41 24.10 -2.50
C PRO A 206 7.78 23.74 -3.95
N ASP A 207 8.95 24.22 -4.39
CA ASP A 207 9.50 23.91 -5.71
C ASP A 207 9.99 22.45 -5.79
N GLU A 208 10.41 22.01 -6.97
CA GLU A 208 10.82 20.62 -7.19
C GLU A 208 12.04 20.21 -6.34
N ALA A 209 12.99 21.12 -6.15
CA ALA A 209 14.19 20.84 -5.35
C ALA A 209 13.83 20.69 -3.87
N GLN A 210 12.94 21.55 -3.36
CA GLN A 210 12.43 21.47 -1.99
C GLN A 210 11.65 20.17 -1.77
N ARG A 211 10.80 19.76 -2.72
CA ARG A 211 10.07 18.48 -2.66
C ARG A 211 11.02 17.29 -2.71
N ALA A 212 12.08 17.34 -3.50
CA ALA A 212 13.09 16.27 -3.52
C ALA A 212 13.89 16.18 -2.21
N MET A 213 14.20 17.32 -1.57
CA MET A 213 14.90 17.35 -0.28
C MET A 213 14.10 16.69 0.86
N LEU A 214 12.77 16.68 0.78
CA LEU A 214 11.91 16.00 1.75
C LEU A 214 12.11 14.48 1.77
N LEU A 215 12.50 13.88 0.65
CA LEU A 215 12.52 12.43 0.52
C LEU A 215 13.51 11.76 1.47
N GLY A 216 14.66 12.41 1.73
CA GLY A 216 15.69 11.89 2.64
C GLY A 216 15.17 11.66 4.07
N PRO A 217 14.68 12.69 4.76
CA PRO A 217 14.08 12.54 6.09
C PRO A 217 12.89 11.57 6.15
N LEU A 218 12.09 11.49 5.08
CA LEU A 218 10.98 10.55 4.99
C LEU A 218 11.46 9.10 4.91
N ILE A 219 12.49 8.80 4.12
CA ILE A 219 13.12 7.46 4.09
C ILE A 219 13.60 7.09 5.50
N LEU A 220 14.32 8.00 6.16
CA LEU A 220 14.90 7.77 7.49
C LEU A 220 13.87 7.61 8.62
N SER A 221 12.63 8.06 8.43
CA SER A 221 11.58 7.99 9.44
C SER A 221 10.45 7.03 9.11
N LEU A 222 10.44 6.46 7.91
CA LEU A 222 9.49 5.44 7.50
C LEU A 222 9.90 4.09 8.09
N ARG A 223 9.04 3.51 8.93
CA ARG A 223 9.28 2.20 9.56
C ARG A 223 9.30 1.03 8.58
N TYR A 224 8.86 1.27 7.35
CA TYR A 224 8.81 0.32 6.24
C TYR A 224 9.86 0.65 5.15
N GLY A 225 10.90 1.44 5.50
CA GLY A 225 11.90 1.98 4.60
C GLY A 225 12.82 0.95 3.94
N LYS A 226 13.11 -0.18 4.59
CA LYS A 226 14.06 -1.21 4.09
C LYS A 226 13.77 -1.71 2.68
N VAL A 227 12.50 -1.88 2.34
CA VAL A 227 12.11 -2.33 1.00
C VAL A 227 12.49 -1.26 -0.04
N LEU A 228 12.28 0.01 0.27
CA LEU A 228 12.66 1.13 -0.60
C LEU A 228 14.18 1.24 -0.71
N GLU A 229 14.92 1.16 0.39
CA GLU A 229 16.38 1.18 0.40
C GLU A 229 16.95 0.07 -0.50
N ARG A 230 16.49 -1.16 -0.31
CA ARG A 230 16.88 -2.31 -1.15
C ARG A 230 16.53 -2.10 -2.62
N ALA A 231 15.35 -1.53 -2.91
CA ALA A 231 14.94 -1.23 -4.27
C ALA A 231 15.77 -0.10 -4.91
N MET A 232 16.33 0.81 -4.11
CA MET A 232 17.22 1.88 -4.58
C MET A 232 18.65 1.38 -4.82
N ASP A 233 19.10 0.40 -4.03
CA ASP A 233 20.43 -0.23 -4.12
C ASP A 233 20.56 -1.27 -5.25
N GLY A 234 19.47 -1.56 -5.96
CA GLY A 234 19.46 -2.49 -7.09
C GLY A 234 20.36 -2.08 -8.26
N ALA A 235 20.61 -3.01 -9.18
CA ALA A 235 21.30 -2.73 -10.44
C ALA A 235 20.59 -1.61 -11.24
N GLU A 236 21.30 -0.86 -12.08
CA GLU A 236 20.78 0.36 -12.70
C GLU A 236 19.46 0.15 -13.48
N ASP A 237 19.30 -0.98 -14.16
CA ASP A 237 18.08 -1.36 -14.91
C ASP A 237 16.94 -1.86 -14.01
N LYS A 238 17.23 -2.16 -12.74
CA LYS A 238 16.32 -2.77 -11.76
C LYS A 238 16.10 -1.93 -10.51
N ARG A 239 16.77 -0.78 -10.38
CA ARG A 239 16.56 0.13 -9.26
C ARG A 239 15.32 1.00 -9.45
N VAL A 240 14.65 1.29 -8.35
CA VAL A 240 13.58 2.29 -8.30
C VAL A 240 14.15 3.69 -8.50
N VAL A 241 13.40 4.56 -9.17
CA VAL A 241 13.76 5.96 -9.35
C VAL A 241 12.75 6.84 -8.63
N LEU A 242 13.24 7.61 -7.66
CA LEU A 242 12.45 8.62 -6.96
C LEU A 242 12.38 9.90 -7.79
N GLY A 243 11.16 10.35 -8.07
CA GLY A 243 10.88 11.73 -8.49
C GLY A 243 10.57 12.59 -7.27
N ALA A 244 10.47 13.91 -7.47
CA ALA A 244 10.15 14.86 -6.40
C ALA A 244 8.80 14.59 -5.71
N ASP A 245 7.89 13.91 -6.41
CA ASP A 245 6.54 13.58 -5.93
C ASP A 245 6.40 12.08 -5.56
N GLY A 246 7.52 11.39 -5.35
CA GLY A 246 7.57 9.98 -4.96
C GLY A 246 7.94 9.04 -6.11
N ILE A 247 7.43 7.82 -6.08
CA ILE A 247 7.72 6.76 -7.06
C ILE A 247 6.63 6.75 -8.13
N ARG A 248 7.04 6.83 -9.41
CA ARG A 248 6.11 6.64 -10.52
C ARG A 248 5.65 5.17 -10.58
N PRO A 249 4.34 4.85 -10.62
CA PRO A 249 3.85 3.48 -10.67
C PRO A 249 3.91 2.91 -12.10
N ASP A 250 5.13 2.73 -12.63
CA ASP A 250 5.37 2.11 -13.93
C ASP A 250 5.92 0.68 -13.79
N ALA A 251 5.98 -0.03 -14.91
CA ALA A 251 6.43 -1.43 -14.95
C ALA A 251 7.82 -1.65 -14.34
N ARG A 252 8.74 -0.69 -14.50
CA ARG A 252 10.11 -0.79 -13.98
C ARG A 252 10.11 -0.64 -12.47
N ASN A 253 9.46 0.39 -11.95
CA ASN A 253 9.41 0.65 -10.52
C ASN A 253 8.62 -0.44 -9.77
N VAL A 254 7.51 -0.91 -10.34
CA VAL A 254 6.76 -2.06 -9.80
C VAL A 254 7.65 -3.30 -9.75
N TYR A 255 8.40 -3.60 -10.82
CA TYR A 255 9.33 -4.72 -10.85
C TYR A 255 10.46 -4.59 -9.81
N ALA A 256 11.03 -3.38 -9.67
CA ALA A 256 12.09 -3.09 -8.70
C ALA A 256 11.62 -3.37 -7.26
N ILE A 257 10.46 -2.82 -6.89
CA ILE A 257 9.87 -3.02 -5.55
C ILE A 257 9.47 -4.48 -5.34
N ALA A 258 8.87 -5.14 -6.34
CA ALA A 258 8.54 -6.56 -6.24
C ALA A 258 9.78 -7.42 -6.01
N THR A 259 10.90 -7.11 -6.70
CA THR A 259 12.18 -7.79 -6.49
C THR A 259 12.70 -7.56 -5.08
N ALA A 260 12.68 -6.32 -4.59
CA ALA A 260 13.09 -5.99 -3.23
C ALA A 260 12.23 -6.69 -2.17
N LEU A 261 10.92 -6.82 -2.39
CA LEU A 261 10.01 -7.57 -1.51
C LEU A 261 10.32 -9.06 -1.50
N MET A 262 10.65 -9.66 -2.65
CA MET A 262 11.04 -11.08 -2.74
C MET A 262 12.40 -11.38 -2.11
N ASP A 263 13.35 -10.45 -2.22
CA ASP A 263 14.72 -10.61 -1.71
C ASP A 263 14.83 -10.49 -0.19
N GLY A 264 13.77 -10.06 0.51
CA GLY A 264 13.71 -10.02 1.97
C GLY A 264 12.37 -10.48 2.54
N GLY A 265 12.07 -10.05 3.76
CA GLY A 265 10.76 -10.28 4.38
C GLY A 265 9.70 -9.37 3.77
N MET A 266 8.45 -9.86 3.68
CA MET A 266 7.31 -9.04 3.26
C MET A 266 7.15 -7.88 4.24
N LEU A 267 7.49 -6.66 3.79
CA LEU A 267 7.43 -5.41 4.56
C LEU A 267 8.12 -5.50 5.93
N GLU A 268 9.45 -5.59 5.91
CA GLU A 268 10.27 -5.54 7.12
C GLU A 268 10.04 -4.24 7.91
N ILE A 269 9.70 -4.38 9.19
CA ILE A 269 9.54 -3.25 10.12
C ILE A 269 10.88 -2.96 10.78
N GLU A 270 11.29 -1.69 10.78
CA GLU A 270 12.43 -1.17 11.54
C GLU A 270 12.08 -0.72 12.96
#